data_AF-A0A9E2K7G2-F1
#
_entry.id   AF-A0A9E2K7G2-F1
#
_cell.length_a   1.000
_cell.length_b   1.000
_cell.length_c   1.000
_cell.angle_alpha   90.00
_cell.angle_beta   90.00
_cell.angle_gamma   90.00
#
_symmetry.space_group_name_H-M   'P 1'
#
loop_
_entity.id
_entity.type
_entity.pdbx_description
1 polymer ?
#
loop_
_entity_poly.entity_id
_entity_poly.type
_entity_poly.pdbx_seq_one_letter_code
_entity_poly.pdbx_strand_id
1 'polypeptide(L)' 'MRPYYVAIVGAGPSGYFAAASLLKSADASVSGDGPDVRVDMLEMLPTPWGLVRSGVAPDHP' A
#
# COMPACT_ATOMS: atom_id res chain seq x y z
N MET A 1 8.54 -20.71 -5.26
CA MET A 1 8.96 -19.38 -5.76
C MET A 1 9.21 -18.48 -4.55
N ARG A 2 10.16 -17.53 -4.59
CA ARG A 2 10.36 -16.59 -3.46
C ARG A 2 9.34 -15.44 -3.53
N PRO A 3 8.82 -14.95 -2.40
CA PRO A 3 7.99 -13.74 -2.40
C PRO A 3 8.77 -12.53 -2.91
N TYR A 4 8.08 -11.63 -3.61
CA TYR A 4 8.54 -10.27 -3.82
C TYR A 4 8.30 -9.47 -2.54
N TYR A 5 9.36 -8.82 -2.05
CA TYR A 5 9.27 -7.86 -0.96
C TYR A 5 9.35 -6.47 -1.55
N VAL A 6 8.33 -5.66 -1.31
CA VAL A 6 8.21 -4.31 -1.86
C VAL A 6 8.13 -3.32 -0.70
N ALA A 7 9.05 -2.37 -0.66
CA ALA A 7 8.99 -1.24 0.28
C ALA A 7 8.31 -0.04 -0.40
N ILE A 8 7.27 0.49 0.23
CA ILE A 8 6.62 1.74 -0.18
C ILE A 8 7.00 2.82 0.83
N VAL A 9 7.65 3.88 0.36
CA VAL A 9 8.01 5.03 1.21
C VAL A 9 6.92 6.10 1.07
N GLY A 10 6.18 6.31 2.16
CA GLY A 10 5.03 7.20 2.25
C GLY A 10 3.70 6.45 2.31
N ALA A 11 2.91 6.72 3.35
CA ALA A 11 1.60 6.12 3.61
C ALA A 11 0.42 7.03 3.27
N GLY A 12 0.58 7.87 2.25
CA GLY A 12 -0.51 8.64 1.64
C GLY A 12 -1.36 7.81 0.66
N PRO A 13 -2.33 8.44 -0.03
CA PRO A 13 -3.24 7.74 -0.94
C PRO A 13 -2.55 6.96 -2.05
N SER A 14 -1.54 7.55 -2.70
CA SER A 14 -0.79 6.87 -3.76
C SER A 14 -0.07 5.61 -3.26
N GLY A 15 0.50 5.65 -2.06
CA GLY A 15 1.14 4.50 -1.43
C GLY A 15 0.15 3.37 -1.16
N TYR A 16 -1.03 3.71 -0.62
CA TYR A 16 -2.09 2.72 -0.40
C TYR A 16 -2.68 2.16 -1.70
N PHE A 17 -2.87 2.98 -2.73
CA PHE A 17 -3.33 2.48 -4.03
C PHE A 17 -2.31 1.54 -4.68
N ALA A 18 -1.02 1.87 -4.62
CA ALA A 18 0.04 0.98 -5.10
C ALA A 18 0.07 -0.35 -4.32
N ALA A 19 -0.03 -0.31 -2.99
CA ALA A 19 -0.12 -1.50 -2.15
C ALA A 19 -1.33 -2.38 -2.52
N ALA A 20 -2.51 -1.76 -2.68
CA ALA A 20 -3.74 -2.47 -3.05
C ALA A 20 -3.61 -3.13 -4.43
N SER A 21 -3.02 -2.45 -5.42
CA SER A 21 -2.76 -3.03 -6.73
C SER A 21 -1.79 -4.22 -6.66
N LEU A 22 -0.71 -4.11 -5.90
CA LEU A 22 0.28 -5.18 -5.73
C LEU A 22 -0.34 -6.43 -5.08
N LEU A 23 -1.09 -6.24 -4.00
CA LEU A 23 -1.76 -7.33 -3.29
C LEU A 23 -2.85 -7.96 -4.17
N LYS A 24 -3.63 -7.15 -4.90
CA LYS A 24 -4.62 -7.67 -5.85
C LYS A 24 -3.98 -8.50 -6.96
N SER A 25 -2.82 -8.10 -7.47
CA SER A 25 -2.07 -8.88 -8.45
C SER A 25 -1.56 -10.21 -7.88
N ALA A 26 -1.23 -10.26 -6.58
CA ALA A 26 -0.87 -11.49 -5.89
C ALA A 26 -2.08 -12.41 -5.62
N ASP A 27 -3.26 -11.84 -5.35
CA ASP A 27 -4.48 -12.62 -5.09
C ASP A 27 -5.14 -13.15 -6.37
N ALA A 28 -5.04 -12.42 -7.48
CA ALA A 28 -5.67 -12.78 -8.76
C ALA A 28 -5.11 -14.05 -9.40
N SER A 29 -3.99 -14.57 -8.92
CA SER A 29 -3.48 -15.88 -9.31
C SER A 29 -4.17 -17.02 -8.57
N VAL A 30 -5.43 -17.24 -8.94
CA VAL A 30 -6.30 -18.31 -8.43
C VAL A 30 -5.79 -19.72 -8.80
N SER A 31 -4.78 -19.83 -9.66
CA SER A 31 -4.12 -21.10 -10.03
C SER A 31 -2.95 -21.51 -9.14
N GLY A 32 -2.60 -20.75 -8.09
CA GLY A 32 -1.49 -21.09 -7.18
C GLY A 32 -0.08 -20.80 -7.72
N ASP A 33 0.04 -20.32 -8.96
CA ASP A 33 1.31 -20.00 -9.63
C ASP A 33 1.66 -18.52 -9.65
N GLY A 34 0.83 -17.65 -9.06
CA GLY A 34 1.16 -16.23 -9.07
C GLY A 34 2.20 -15.84 -8.05
N PRO A 35 2.74 -14.63 -8.24
CA PRO A 35 3.78 -14.12 -7.38
C PRO A 35 3.23 -13.81 -5.99
N ASP A 36 3.79 -14.46 -4.96
CA ASP A 36 3.61 -14.04 -3.56
C ASP A 36 4.24 -12.64 -3.39
N VAL A 37 3.49 -11.66 -2.88
CA VAL A 37 3.93 -10.28 -2.71
C VAL A 37 3.71 -9.84 -1.26
N ARG A 38 4.75 -9.28 -0.65
CA ARG A 38 4.72 -8.69 0.69
C ARG A 38 5.10 -7.23 0.60
N VAL A 39 4.28 -6.38 1.19
CA VAL A 39 4.42 -4.93 1.12
C VAL A 39 4.70 -4.38 2.52
N ASP A 40 5.83 -3.69 2.65
CA ASP A 40 6.16 -2.92 3.85
C ASP A 40 5.96 -1.43 3.54
N MET A 41 5.13 -0.76 4.33
CA MET A 41 4.93 0.69 4.24
C MET A 41 5.81 1.40 5.27
N LEU A 42 6.69 2.27 4.80
CA LEU A 42 7.57 3.10 5.62
C LEU A 42 7.05 4.53 5.60
N GLU A 43 6.58 4.99 6.75
CA GLU A 43 6.04 6.35 6.91
C GLU A 43 6.96 7.16 7.83
N MET A 44 7.15 8.44 7.50
CA MET A 44 7.96 9.37 8.29
C MET A 44 7.27 9.69 9.61
N LEU A 45 5.94 9.77 9.63
CA LEU A 45 5.14 10.10 10.80
C LEU A 45 4.57 8.85 11.51
N PRO A 46 4.23 8.94 12.81
CA PRO A 46 3.53 7.86 13.50
C PRO A 46 2.11 7.59 12.97
N THR A 47 1.53 8.56 12.24
CA THR A 47 0.16 8.48 11.72
C THR A 47 0.16 8.38 10.19
N PRO A 48 -0.53 7.39 9.60
CA PRO A 48 -0.60 7.22 8.15
C PRO A 48 -1.58 8.23 7.52
N TRP A 49 -1.86 8.00 6.23
CA TRP A 49 -2.81 8.69 5.35
C TRP A 49 -2.33 10.01 4.74
N GLY A 50 -1.17 10.53 5.17
CA GLY A 50 -0.55 11.72 4.59
C GLY A 50 -1.54 12.89 4.51
N LEU A 51 -1.66 13.51 3.34
CA LEU A 51 -2.54 14.66 3.13
C LEU A 51 -4.03 14.37 3.35
N VAL A 52 -4.48 13.11 3.31
CA VAL A 52 -5.88 12.80 3.70
C VAL A 52 -6.11 13.12 5.17
N ARG A 53 -5.11 12.93 6.02
CA ARG A 53 -5.18 13.27 7.45
C ARG A 53 -4.78 14.70 7.73
N SER A 54 -3.69 15.16 7.14
CA SER A 54 -3.03 16.43 7.53
C SER A 54 -3.16 17.55 6.50
N GLY A 55 -3.90 17.34 5.42
CA GLY A 55 -4.07 18.31 4.33
C GLY A 55 -5.53 18.59 3.98
N VAL A 56 -6.39 17.57 3.97
CA VAL A 56 -7.84 17.73 3.78
C VAL A 56 -8.38 18.64 4.89
N ALA A 57 -9.21 19.60 4.48
CA ALA A 57 -9.78 20.57 5.38
C ALA A 57 -10.66 19.86 6.44
N PRO A 58 -10.66 20.34 7.70
CA PRO A 58 -11.37 19.66 8.80
C PRO A 58 -12.89 19.66 8.65
N ASP A 59 -13.45 20.49 7.78
CA ASP A 59 -14.87 20.55 7.41
C ASP A 59 -15.24 19.62 6.23
N HIS A 60 -14.27 18.86 5.70
CA HIS A 60 -14.47 17.86 4.65
C HIS A 60 -14.20 16.45 5.18
N PRO A 61 -15.14 15.85 5.93
CA PRO A 61 -15.02 14.46 6.40
C PRO A 61 -15.13 13.43 5.28
#